data_AF-A0A7W0G9V4-F1
#
_entry.id   AF-A0A7W0G9V4-F1
#
_cell.length_a   1.000
_cell.length_b   1.000
_cell.length_c   1.000
_cell.angle_alpha   90.00
_cell.angle_beta   90.00
_cell.angle_gamma   90.00
#
_symmetry.space_group_name_H-M   'P 1'
#
loop_
_entity.id
_entity.type
_entity.pdbx_description
1 polymer ?
#
loop_
_entity_poly.entity_id
_entity_poly.type
_entity_poly.pdbx_seq_one_letter_code
_entity_poly.pdbx_strand_id
1 'polypeptide(L)'
;MLLLAGVLMLVLAALAPRVADASSTRVSLVEQIGDYRTETWRWQKLMGKPRTPTNYSERRVPSSTYRTWVRDLWRKRALVAEERASTPPHRSQWLCIHLHERHPAQGWATQTGNGFFGGLQMDISFQRTYGPELLRRKGTANRWTAIEQMWVAERAYQSGRGFHPWPNTARSCGLI
;
A
#
# COMPACT_ATOMS: atom_id res chain seq x y z
N MET A 1 -43.31 70.54 5.22
CA MET A 1 -43.17 69.25 4.51
C MET A 1 -41.77 69.17 3.93
N LEU A 2 -41.20 67.95 3.82
CA LEU A 2 -39.87 67.54 3.28
C LEU A 2 -38.87 67.14 4.39
N LEU A 3 -38.21 65.99 4.39
CA LEU A 3 -38.37 64.65 3.79
C LEU A 3 -37.42 63.76 4.62
N LEU A 4 -37.89 62.66 5.21
CA LEU A 4 -37.07 61.59 5.79
C LEU A 4 -36.78 60.59 4.67
N ALA A 5 -35.52 60.39 4.29
CA ALA A 5 -35.15 59.28 3.42
C ALA A 5 -33.71 58.82 3.68
N GLY A 6 -33.55 57.53 3.93
CA GLY A 6 -32.38 56.79 3.45
C GLY A 6 -31.40 56.27 4.48
N VAL A 7 -31.79 55.23 5.24
CA VAL A 7 -30.81 54.24 5.72
C VAL A 7 -31.44 52.85 5.63
N LEU A 8 -31.19 52.13 4.55
CA LEU A 8 -31.13 50.67 4.59
C LEU A 8 -30.52 50.18 3.28
N MET A 9 -29.30 49.64 3.34
CA MET A 9 -28.74 48.63 2.43
C MET A 9 -27.25 48.52 2.76
N LEU A 10 -26.82 47.39 3.34
CA LEU A 10 -25.51 46.74 3.18
C LEU A 10 -25.13 45.93 4.42
N VAL A 11 -25.75 44.77 4.62
CA VAL A 11 -25.13 43.67 5.39
C VAL A 11 -25.44 42.35 4.69
N LEU A 12 -24.68 41.99 3.65
CA LEU A 12 -24.81 40.68 3.00
C LEU A 12 -23.48 40.10 2.45
N ALA A 13 -22.32 40.55 2.95
CA ALA A 13 -21.01 40.12 2.43
C ALA A 13 -20.25 39.08 3.27
N ALA A 14 -20.72 38.72 4.48
CA ALA A 14 -19.92 37.92 5.44
C ALA A 14 -20.14 36.39 5.42
N LEU A 15 -21.05 35.88 4.58
CA LEU A 15 -21.41 34.44 4.54
C LEU A 15 -20.71 33.65 3.43
N ALA A 16 -20.42 34.26 2.29
CA ALA A 16 -19.81 33.57 1.14
C ALA A 16 -18.40 32.99 1.39
N PRO A 17 -17.47 33.69 2.08
CA PRO A 17 -16.11 33.17 2.29
C PRO A 17 -16.08 31.92 3.18
N ARG A 18 -16.94 31.86 4.21
CA ARG A 18 -16.97 30.74 5.18
C ARG A 18 -17.50 29.45 4.57
N VAL A 19 -18.44 29.54 3.63
CA VAL A 19 -19.03 28.37 2.96
C VAL A 19 -18.03 27.75 1.98
N ALA A 20 -17.27 28.58 1.25
CA ALA A 20 -16.22 28.10 0.35
C ALA A 20 -15.09 27.38 1.12
N ASP A 21 -14.66 27.92 2.26
CA ASP A 21 -13.58 27.36 3.06
C ASP A 21 -13.97 26.06 3.81
N ALA A 22 -15.22 25.98 4.27
CA ALA A 22 -15.79 24.73 4.80
C ALA A 22 -15.91 23.65 3.72
N SER A 23 -16.21 24.03 2.48
CA SER A 23 -16.28 23.13 1.33
C SER A 23 -14.90 22.62 0.92
N SER A 24 -13.89 23.49 0.81
CA SER A 24 -12.51 23.11 0.49
C SER A 24 -11.92 22.16 1.55
N THR A 25 -12.13 22.47 2.83
CA THR A 25 -11.71 21.62 3.95
C THR A 25 -12.35 20.24 3.89
N ARG A 26 -13.65 20.18 3.56
CA ARG A 26 -14.37 18.91 3.38
C ARG A 26 -13.75 18.08 2.26
N VAL A 27 -13.48 18.69 1.10
CA VAL A 27 -12.88 18.00 -0.05
C VAL A 27 -11.53 17.41 0.34
N SER A 28 -10.65 18.22 0.96
CA SER A 28 -9.33 17.76 1.41
C SER A 28 -9.40 16.58 2.38
N LEU A 29 -10.33 16.59 3.34
CA LEU A 29 -10.49 15.46 4.27
C LEU A 29 -10.94 14.18 3.56
N VAL A 30 -11.84 14.28 2.59
CA VAL A 30 -12.33 13.12 1.82
C VAL A 30 -11.22 12.53 0.94
N GLU A 31 -10.38 13.38 0.34
CA GLU A 31 -9.20 12.97 -0.42
C GLU A 31 -8.19 12.23 0.46
N GLN A 32 -7.81 12.81 1.60
CA GLN A 32 -6.90 12.17 2.56
C GLN A 32 -7.42 10.81 3.05
N ILE A 33 -8.72 10.69 3.32
CA ILE A 33 -9.36 9.40 3.64
C ILE A 33 -9.19 8.40 2.49
N GLY A 34 -9.38 8.86 1.24
CA GLY A 34 -9.17 8.08 0.02
C GLY A 34 -7.74 7.56 -0.12
N ASP A 35 -6.76 8.41 0.15
CA ASP A 35 -5.34 8.08 0.04
C ASP A 35 -4.92 7.03 1.07
N TYR A 36 -5.23 7.25 2.35
CA TYR A 36 -4.93 6.28 3.40
C TYR A 36 -5.63 4.93 3.19
N ARG A 37 -6.84 4.94 2.65
CA ARG A 37 -7.56 3.71 2.28
C ARG A 37 -6.85 2.97 1.15
N THR A 38 -6.44 3.68 0.11
CA THR A 38 -5.68 3.11 -1.01
C THR A 38 -4.37 2.51 -0.54
N GLU A 39 -3.65 3.20 0.35
CA GLU A 39 -2.40 2.72 0.93
C GLU A 39 -2.61 1.46 1.78
N THR A 40 -3.63 1.47 2.65
CA THR A 40 -4.01 0.29 3.44
C THR A 40 -4.25 -0.92 2.53
N TRP A 41 -5.03 -0.75 1.46
CA TRP A 41 -5.35 -1.81 0.53
C TRP A 41 -4.17 -2.24 -0.34
N ARG A 42 -3.22 -1.35 -0.64
CA ARG A 42 -1.97 -1.67 -1.33
C ARG A 42 -1.16 -2.68 -0.53
N TRP A 43 -0.96 -2.41 0.77
CA TRP A 43 -0.25 -3.30 1.67
C TRP A 43 -0.98 -4.62 1.92
N GLN A 44 -2.30 -4.57 2.15
CA GLN A 44 -3.11 -5.79 2.30
C GLN A 44 -3.01 -6.68 1.06
N LYS A 45 -3.08 -6.10 -0.14
CA LYS A 45 -2.92 -6.84 -1.39
C LYS A 45 -1.54 -7.49 -1.50
N LEU A 46 -0.47 -6.78 -1.16
CA LEU A 46 0.89 -7.34 -1.16
C LEU A 46 0.99 -8.56 -0.23
N MET A 47 0.37 -8.47 0.95
CA MET A 47 0.35 -9.54 1.96
C MET A 47 -0.65 -10.66 1.69
N GLY A 48 -1.40 -10.61 0.58
CA GLY A 48 -2.48 -11.57 0.29
C GLY A 48 -3.66 -11.50 1.26
N LYS A 49 -3.85 -10.40 1.98
CA LYS A 49 -4.94 -10.21 2.95
C LYS A 49 -6.19 -9.62 2.28
N PRO A 50 -7.40 -9.98 2.76
CA PRO A 50 -8.63 -9.32 2.35
C PRO A 50 -8.58 -7.81 2.60
N ARG A 51 -9.23 -7.04 1.72
CA ARG A 51 -9.34 -5.59 1.87
C ARG A 51 -10.25 -5.24 3.04
N THR A 52 -9.83 -4.29 3.88
CA THR A 52 -10.71 -3.75 4.93
C THR A 52 -11.93 -3.07 4.28
N PRO A 53 -13.17 -3.47 4.63
CA PRO A 53 -14.37 -2.91 4.02
C PRO A 53 -14.63 -1.45 4.44
N THR A 54 -15.41 -0.74 3.63
CA THR A 54 -15.82 0.66 3.87
C THR A 54 -17.16 0.93 3.20
N ASN A 55 -18.01 1.73 3.85
CA ASN A 55 -19.33 2.13 3.33
C ASN A 55 -19.36 3.59 2.82
N TYR A 56 -18.19 4.22 2.75
CA TYR A 56 -18.01 5.61 2.30
C TYR A 56 -18.90 6.64 3.01
N SER A 57 -19.20 6.43 4.29
CA SER A 57 -20.06 7.30 5.10
C SER A 57 -19.55 8.73 5.17
N GLU A 58 -18.24 8.96 5.09
CA GLU A 58 -17.62 10.29 5.13
C GLU A 58 -18.13 11.24 4.02
N ARG A 59 -18.62 10.66 2.92
CA ARG A 59 -19.15 11.42 1.77
C ARG A 59 -20.55 11.99 2.06
N ARG A 60 -21.34 11.28 2.86
CA ARG A 60 -22.76 11.56 3.12
C ARG A 60 -23.00 12.32 4.43
N VAL A 61 -22.25 11.99 5.48
CA VAL A 61 -22.45 12.57 6.83
C VAL A 61 -21.95 14.01 6.87
N PRO A 62 -22.80 15.03 7.18
CA PRO A 62 -22.41 16.44 7.19
C PRO A 62 -21.71 16.87 8.50
N SER A 63 -20.71 16.11 8.96
CA SER A 63 -19.95 16.42 10.18
C SER A 63 -18.45 16.49 9.90
N SER A 64 -17.82 17.63 10.19
CA SER A 64 -16.37 17.81 10.06
C SER A 64 -15.62 16.95 11.08
N THR A 65 -16.03 16.94 12.35
CA THR A 65 -15.46 16.10 13.42
C THR A 65 -15.50 14.61 13.05
N TYR A 66 -16.61 14.16 12.46
CA TYR A 66 -16.71 12.77 11.97
C TYR A 66 -15.68 12.47 10.88
N ARG A 67 -15.51 13.36 9.89
CA ARG A 67 -14.50 13.17 8.82
C ARG A 67 -13.08 13.17 9.37
N THR A 68 -12.77 14.05 10.31
CA THR A 68 -11.48 14.06 11.01
C THR A 68 -11.22 12.71 11.68
N TRP A 69 -12.20 12.19 12.41
CA TRP A 69 -12.10 10.86 13.03
C TRP A 69 -11.91 9.74 12.00
N VAL A 70 -12.68 9.74 10.89
CA VAL A 70 -12.52 8.74 9.81
C VAL A 70 -11.14 8.84 9.17
N ARG A 71 -10.62 10.04 8.93
CA ARG A 71 -9.27 10.27 8.41
C ARG A 71 -8.23 9.64 9.34
N ASP A 72 -8.28 9.94 10.63
CA ASP A 72 -7.31 9.44 11.60
C ASP A 72 -7.38 7.91 11.76
N LEU A 73 -8.59 7.34 11.69
CA LEU A 73 -8.81 5.91 11.64
C LEU A 73 -8.10 5.28 10.43
N TRP A 74 -8.28 5.83 9.22
CA TRP A 74 -7.63 5.30 8.03
C TRP A 74 -6.12 5.52 8.04
N ARG A 75 -5.65 6.65 8.54
CA ARG A 75 -4.21 6.90 8.75
C ARG A 75 -3.59 5.82 9.63
N LYS A 76 -4.21 5.52 10.78
CA LYS A 76 -3.72 4.46 11.68
C LYS A 76 -3.70 3.09 11.00
N ARG A 77 -4.73 2.76 10.21
CA ARG A 77 -4.79 1.51 9.45
C ARG A 77 -3.70 1.40 8.39
N ALA A 78 -3.40 2.49 7.68
CA ALA A 78 -2.34 2.53 6.69
C ALA A 78 -0.97 2.26 7.35
N LEU A 79 -0.66 2.95 8.46
CA LEU A 79 0.57 2.76 9.22
C LEU A 79 0.74 1.32 9.72
N VAL A 80 -0.32 0.74 10.31
CA VAL A 80 -0.28 -0.65 10.79
C VAL A 80 -0.13 -1.64 9.63
N ALA A 81 -0.75 -1.37 8.48
CA ALA A 81 -0.63 -2.25 7.31
C ALA A 81 0.79 -2.20 6.71
N GLU A 82 1.41 -1.02 6.70
CA GLU A 82 2.80 -0.83 6.27
C GLU A 82 3.78 -1.53 7.20
N GLU A 83 3.65 -1.35 8.51
CA GLU A 83 4.49 -2.01 9.53
C GLU A 83 4.41 -3.53 9.43
N ARG A 84 3.21 -4.08 9.20
CA ARG A 84 3.05 -5.52 8.97
C ARG A 84 3.69 -5.95 7.66
N ALA A 85 3.58 -5.15 6.60
CA ALA A 85 4.18 -5.46 5.31
C ALA A 85 5.72 -5.40 5.36
N SER A 86 6.32 -4.53 6.16
CA SER A 86 7.78 -4.45 6.32
C SER A 86 8.39 -5.64 7.07
N THR A 87 7.54 -6.46 7.71
CA THR A 87 7.93 -7.61 8.51
C THR A 87 7.30 -8.90 7.95
N PRO A 88 7.72 -9.36 6.75
CA PRO A 88 7.19 -10.59 6.17
C PRO A 88 7.48 -11.78 7.11
N PRO A 89 6.60 -12.78 7.17
CA PRO A 89 6.94 -14.06 7.79
C PRO A 89 8.19 -14.66 7.13
N HIS A 90 8.88 -15.53 7.87
CA HIS A 90 10.14 -16.17 7.47
C HIS A 90 11.22 -15.23 6.91
N ARG A 91 11.24 -13.96 7.34
CA ARG A 91 12.18 -12.94 6.85
C ARG A 91 13.64 -13.40 6.92
N SER A 92 14.07 -14.03 8.01
CA SER A 92 15.44 -14.52 8.17
C SER A 92 15.76 -15.66 7.20
N GLN A 93 14.81 -16.56 6.95
CA GLN A 93 14.95 -17.65 5.98
C GLN A 93 15.06 -17.11 4.55
N TRP A 94 14.22 -16.13 4.18
CA TRP A 94 14.32 -15.46 2.88
C TRP A 94 15.65 -14.72 2.72
N LEU A 95 16.17 -14.12 3.79
CA LEU A 95 17.49 -13.49 3.76
C LEU A 95 18.63 -14.50 3.60
N CYS A 96 18.52 -15.69 4.21
CA CYS A 96 19.47 -16.77 3.98
C CYS A 96 19.43 -17.23 2.52
N ILE A 97 18.25 -17.52 1.98
CA ILE A 97 18.10 -17.90 0.57
C ILE A 97 18.65 -16.81 -0.34
N HIS A 98 18.29 -15.55 -0.07
CA HIS A 98 18.81 -14.41 -0.80
C HIS A 98 20.35 -14.36 -0.83
N LEU A 99 21.01 -14.63 0.30
CA LEU A 99 22.46 -14.59 0.40
C LEU A 99 23.14 -15.57 -0.58
N HIS A 100 22.55 -16.75 -0.79
CA HIS A 100 23.07 -17.79 -1.68
C HIS A 100 22.62 -17.63 -3.13
N GLU A 101 21.39 -17.15 -3.38
CA GLU A 101 20.80 -17.06 -4.72
C GLU A 101 21.21 -15.80 -5.48
N ARG A 102 21.46 -14.68 -4.77
CA ARG A 102 21.75 -13.39 -5.40
C ARG A 102 23.11 -13.35 -6.09
N HIS A 103 23.22 -12.50 -7.12
CA HIS A 103 24.52 -12.02 -7.58
C HIS A 103 25.10 -11.02 -6.55
N PRO A 104 26.35 -11.19 -6.07
CA PRO A 104 26.92 -10.37 -4.99
C PRO A 104 26.87 -8.86 -5.26
N ALA A 105 27.16 -8.44 -6.50
CA ALA A 105 27.15 -7.03 -6.89
C ALA A 105 25.76 -6.43 -7.15
N GLN A 106 24.74 -7.26 -7.43
CA GLN A 106 23.40 -6.77 -7.81
C GLN A 106 22.39 -6.91 -6.67
N GLY A 107 22.62 -7.83 -5.73
CA GLY A 107 21.75 -8.05 -4.60
C GLY A 107 20.31 -8.37 -5.02
N TRP A 108 19.35 -7.61 -4.51
CA TRP A 108 17.93 -7.80 -4.83
C TRP A 108 17.57 -7.52 -6.29
N ALA A 109 18.42 -6.80 -7.02
CA ALA A 109 18.23 -6.47 -8.43
C ALA A 109 18.89 -7.50 -9.38
N THR A 110 19.25 -8.69 -8.88
CA THR A 110 19.93 -9.73 -9.67
C THR A 110 19.19 -10.03 -10.99
N GLN A 111 19.91 -9.86 -12.10
CA GLN A 111 19.49 -10.16 -13.47
C GLN A 111 20.75 -10.55 -14.27
N THR A 112 21.07 -11.84 -14.29
CA THR A 112 22.27 -12.38 -14.95
C THR A 112 22.02 -12.92 -16.36
N GLY A 113 20.76 -12.92 -16.82
CA GLY A 113 20.37 -13.48 -18.12
C GLY A 113 20.07 -14.98 -18.11
N ASN A 114 20.06 -15.63 -16.94
CA ASN A 114 19.78 -17.06 -16.80
C ASN A 114 18.28 -17.43 -16.74
N GLY A 115 17.38 -16.49 -17.03
CA GLY A 115 15.92 -16.70 -16.98
C GLY A 115 15.28 -16.55 -15.59
N PHE A 116 16.08 -16.29 -14.55
CA PHE A 116 15.64 -16.01 -13.20
C PHE A 116 15.91 -14.55 -12.83
N PHE A 117 15.09 -14.00 -11.94
CA PHE A 117 15.11 -12.58 -11.62
C PHE A 117 15.02 -12.33 -10.12
N GLY A 118 15.66 -11.25 -9.69
CA GLY A 118 15.61 -10.77 -8.33
C GLY A 118 16.55 -11.53 -7.39
N GLY A 119 16.67 -11.03 -6.17
CA GLY A 119 17.54 -11.61 -5.15
C GLY A 119 17.13 -12.99 -4.66
N LEU A 120 15.93 -13.47 -5.02
CA LEU A 120 15.46 -14.83 -4.77
C LEU A 120 15.38 -15.67 -6.04
N GLN A 121 15.97 -15.24 -7.16
CA GLN A 121 16.04 -16.03 -8.39
C GLN A 121 14.69 -16.64 -8.79
N MET A 122 13.67 -15.79 -9.01
CA MET A 122 12.32 -16.25 -9.40
C MET A 122 12.19 -16.28 -10.92
N ASP A 123 11.74 -17.41 -11.49
CA ASP A 123 11.41 -17.48 -12.92
C ASP A 123 10.08 -16.75 -13.24
N ILE A 124 9.79 -16.58 -14.54
CA ILE A 124 8.56 -15.89 -15.00
C ILE A 124 7.28 -16.61 -14.57
N SER A 125 7.26 -17.94 -14.56
CA SER A 125 6.08 -18.73 -14.19
C SER A 125 5.76 -18.58 -12.70
N PHE A 126 6.79 -18.59 -11.85
CA PHE A 126 6.70 -18.31 -10.42
C PHE A 126 6.17 -16.90 -10.19
N GLN A 127 6.73 -15.90 -10.88
CA GLN A 127 6.30 -14.51 -10.78
C GLN A 127 4.86 -14.31 -11.25
N ARG A 128 4.43 -14.98 -12.33
CA ARG A 128 3.04 -14.94 -12.80
C ARG A 128 2.07 -15.56 -11.81
N THR A 129 2.47 -16.65 -11.16
CA THR A 129 1.62 -17.39 -10.22
C THR A 129 1.46 -16.62 -8.92
N TYR A 130 2.57 -16.13 -8.35
CA TYR A 130 2.59 -15.61 -6.98
C TYR A 130 2.69 -14.09 -6.88
N GLY A 131 3.09 -13.38 -7.94
CA GLY A 131 3.19 -11.92 -7.98
C GLY A 131 2.62 -11.26 -9.25
N PRO A 132 1.48 -11.69 -9.81
CA PRO A 132 1.00 -11.20 -11.11
C PRO A 132 0.78 -9.69 -11.16
N GLU A 133 0.38 -9.07 -10.05
CA GLU A 133 0.20 -7.63 -9.95
C GLU A 133 1.53 -6.85 -9.95
N LEU A 134 2.59 -7.42 -9.41
CA LEU A 134 3.93 -6.82 -9.44
C LEU A 134 4.51 -6.98 -10.83
N LEU A 135 4.40 -8.18 -11.41
CA LEU A 135 4.86 -8.46 -12.76
C LEU A 135 4.27 -7.48 -13.78
N ARG A 136 2.95 -7.24 -13.73
CA ARG A 136 2.28 -6.33 -14.67
C ARG A 136 2.69 -4.88 -14.52
N ARG A 137 2.91 -4.41 -13.29
CA ARG A 137 3.15 -2.98 -13.01
C ARG A 137 4.62 -2.59 -13.04
N LYS A 138 5.49 -3.51 -12.60
CA LYS A 138 6.92 -3.24 -12.41
C LYS A 138 7.80 -4.04 -13.37
N GLY A 139 7.27 -5.05 -14.06
CA GLY A 139 8.10 -6.03 -14.77
C GLY A 139 8.64 -7.08 -13.81
N THR A 140 9.80 -7.65 -14.11
CA THR A 140 10.35 -8.82 -13.41
C THR A 140 10.85 -8.52 -11.99
N ALA A 141 11.09 -9.57 -11.20
CA ALA A 141 11.43 -9.51 -9.78
C ALA A 141 12.65 -8.63 -9.44
N ASN A 142 13.61 -8.48 -10.35
CA ASN A 142 14.74 -7.55 -10.18
C ASN A 142 14.34 -6.08 -10.08
N ARG A 143 13.09 -5.72 -10.44
CA ARG A 143 12.51 -4.37 -10.30
C ARG A 143 11.60 -4.24 -9.08
N TRP A 144 11.45 -5.30 -8.30
CA TRP A 144 10.63 -5.31 -7.09
C TRP A 144 11.51 -5.01 -5.88
N THR A 145 10.92 -4.40 -4.85
CA THR A 145 11.64 -4.21 -3.58
C THR A 145 11.92 -5.56 -2.91
N ALA A 146 12.89 -5.60 -1.99
CA ALA A 146 13.18 -6.80 -1.21
C ALA A 146 11.93 -7.37 -0.51
N ILE A 147 11.14 -6.48 0.11
CA ILE A 147 9.89 -6.84 0.79
C ILE A 147 8.87 -7.41 -0.19
N GLU A 148 8.76 -6.85 -1.40
CA GLU A 148 7.86 -7.38 -2.42
C GLU A 148 8.28 -8.78 -2.87
N GLN A 149 9.57 -9.02 -3.08
CA GLN A 149 10.08 -10.35 -3.41
C GLN A 149 9.82 -11.35 -2.27
N MET A 150 10.07 -10.97 -1.02
CA MET A 150 9.75 -11.82 0.14
C MET A 150 8.26 -12.13 0.26
N TRP A 151 7.36 -11.16 0.05
CA TRP A 151 5.91 -11.43 0.08
C TRP A 151 5.42 -12.30 -1.07
N VAL A 152 6.09 -12.27 -2.24
CA VAL A 152 5.80 -13.22 -3.32
C VAL A 152 6.29 -14.62 -2.95
N ALA A 153 7.46 -14.75 -2.32
CA ALA A 153 7.95 -16.02 -1.80
C ALA A 153 7.02 -16.58 -0.69
N GLU A 154 6.54 -15.73 0.21
CA GLU A 154 5.58 -16.08 1.26
C GLU A 154 4.26 -16.61 0.69
N ARG A 155 3.77 -16.03 -0.40
CA ARG A 155 2.58 -16.56 -1.09
C ARG A 155 2.82 -17.97 -1.64
N ALA A 156 4.00 -18.23 -2.18
CA ALA A 156 4.37 -19.58 -2.62
C ALA A 156 4.47 -20.54 -1.44
N TYR A 157 5.11 -20.13 -0.34
CA TYR A 157 5.19 -20.89 0.90
C TYR A 157 3.81 -21.30 1.41
N GLN A 158 2.90 -20.33 1.55
CA GLN A 158 1.53 -20.51 2.04
C GLN A 158 0.66 -21.36 1.09
N SER A 159 1.01 -21.45 -0.19
CA SER A 159 0.33 -22.34 -1.15
C SER A 159 0.72 -23.82 -1.01
N GLY A 160 1.55 -24.17 -0.02
CA GLY A 160 2.00 -25.54 0.25
C GLY A 160 3.34 -25.89 -0.39
N ARG A 161 4.01 -24.96 -1.08
CA ARG A 161 5.34 -25.23 -1.67
C ARG A 161 6.47 -25.21 -0.64
N GLY A 162 6.25 -24.62 0.53
CA GLY A 162 7.30 -24.44 1.53
C GLY A 162 8.53 -23.72 0.94
N PHE A 163 9.72 -24.19 1.30
CA PHE A 163 11.00 -23.71 0.74
C PHE A 163 11.49 -24.51 -0.47
N HIS A 164 10.74 -25.50 -0.94
CA HIS A 164 11.13 -26.38 -2.06
C HIS A 164 11.41 -25.71 -3.41
N PRO A 165 10.93 -24.48 -3.73
CA PRO A 165 11.39 -23.78 -4.93
C PRO A 165 12.91 -23.49 -4.95
N TRP A 166 13.57 -23.52 -3.78
CA TRP A 166 15.02 -23.32 -3.63
C TRP A 166 15.68 -24.57 -3.03
N PRO A 167 15.66 -25.74 -3.70
CA PRO A 167 15.92 -27.02 -3.02
C PRO A 167 17.34 -27.16 -2.46
N ASN A 168 18.37 -26.66 -3.16
CA ASN A 168 19.75 -26.75 -2.69
C ASN A 168 20.01 -25.71 -1.60
N THR A 169 19.62 -24.47 -1.86
CA THR A 169 19.81 -23.36 -0.92
C THR A 169 19.00 -23.53 0.36
N ALA A 170 17.76 -24.04 0.27
CA ALA A 170 16.93 -24.33 1.44
C ALA A 170 17.59 -25.36 2.36
N ARG A 171 18.26 -26.38 1.81
CA ARG A 171 19.08 -27.32 2.61
C ARG A 171 20.29 -26.62 3.23
N SER A 172 21.01 -25.79 2.47
CA SER A 172 22.11 -24.99 3.01
C SER A 172 21.69 -24.05 4.13
N CYS A 173 20.44 -23.58 4.09
CA CYS A 173 19.82 -22.75 5.12
C CYS A 173 19.14 -23.56 6.25
N GLY A 174 19.18 -24.91 6.22
CA GLY A 174 18.58 -25.78 7.24
C GLY A 174 17.05 -25.76 7.29
N LEU A 175 16.40 -25.55 6.15
CA LEU A 175 14.94 -25.33 6.06
C LEU A 175 14.15 -26.57 5.63
N ILE A 176 14.81 -27.53 4.96
CA ILE A 176 14.26 -28.79 4.45
C ILE A 176 15.33 -29.89 4.47
#